data_AF-A0A094B6K8-F1
#
_entry.id   AF-A0A094B6K8-F1
#
_cell.length_a   1.000
_cell.length_b   1.000
_cell.length_c   1.000
_cell.angle_alpha   90.00
_cell.angle_beta   90.00
_cell.angle_gamma   90.00
#
_symmetry.space_group_name_H-M   'P 1'
#
loop_
_entity.id
_entity.type
_entity.pdbx_description
1 polymer ?
#
loop_
_entity_poly.entity_id
_entity_poly.type
_entity_poly.pdbx_seq_one_letter_code
_entity_poly.pdbx_strand_id
1 'polypeptide(L)'
;MTVLVLEAGIIFHSILLGITLIVAGDSVFITLFIVILFHQMFEGLALGARIAALDSPDDVGEGAVSAWRKTKNWAMPLTFAVITPIGMAIGIGVLHKFNGNNPSTIIALGTLDALSAGILIWVGLVSMWAHDWLFGELKDAPLVRTLVAGVSLVCGLVLMGVLGKWA
;
A
#
# COMPACT_ATOMS: atom_id res chain seq x y z
N MET A 1 -15.35 -1.23 7.07
CA MET A 1 -15.49 -1.07 5.60
C MET A 1 -14.24 -0.45 4.97
N THR A 2 -13.62 0.53 5.61
CA THR A 2 -12.38 1.21 5.20
C THR A 2 -11.18 0.30 4.94
N VAL A 3 -10.95 -0.74 5.77
CA VAL A 3 -9.76 -1.62 5.60
C VAL A 3 -9.81 -2.47 4.32
N LEU A 4 -11.00 -2.89 3.86
CA LEU A 4 -11.12 -3.66 2.60
C LEU A 4 -10.82 -2.81 1.37
N VAL A 5 -11.28 -1.54 1.38
CA VAL A 5 -10.98 -0.59 0.30
C VAL A 5 -9.50 -0.25 0.28
N LEU A 6 -8.89 -0.08 1.46
CA LEU A 6 -7.46 0.13 1.61
C LEU A 6 -6.66 -1.07 1.10
N GLU A 7 -7.04 -2.28 1.49
CA GLU A 7 -6.39 -3.52 1.03
C GLU A 7 -6.50 -3.69 -0.49
N ALA A 8 -7.68 -3.46 -1.06
CA ALA A 8 -7.88 -3.54 -2.51
C ALA A 8 -7.01 -2.52 -3.27
N GLY A 9 -6.92 -1.28 -2.77
CA GLY A 9 -6.06 -0.25 -3.35
C GLY A 9 -4.57 -0.63 -3.30
N ILE A 10 -4.11 -1.13 -2.15
CA ILE A 10 -2.71 -1.57 -1.96
C ILE A 10 -2.39 -2.79 -2.83
N ILE A 11 -3.29 -3.78 -2.93
CA ILE A 11 -3.13 -4.95 -3.81
C ILE A 11 -2.96 -4.49 -5.25
N PHE A 12 -3.86 -3.62 -5.73
CA PHE A 12 -3.80 -3.12 -7.10
C PHE A 12 -2.49 -2.39 -7.38
N HIS A 13 -2.07 -1.50 -6.48
CA HIS A 13 -0.80 -0.78 -6.60
C HIS A 13 0.42 -1.69 -6.58
N SER A 14 0.44 -2.66 -5.66
CA SER A 14 1.59 -3.55 -5.45
C SER A 14 1.81 -4.51 -6.63
N ILE A 15 0.75 -4.91 -7.34
CA ILE A 15 0.90 -5.67 -8.62
C ILE A 15 1.64 -4.81 -9.64
N LEU A 16 1.20 -3.56 -9.85
CA LEU A 16 1.78 -2.68 -10.85
C LEU A 16 3.24 -2.32 -10.51
N LEU A 17 3.55 -2.09 -9.22
CA LEU A 17 4.93 -1.93 -8.75
C LEU A 17 5.82 -3.13 -9.09
N GLY A 18 5.33 -4.35 -8.90
CA GLY A 18 6.08 -5.55 -9.26
C GLY A 18 6.36 -5.66 -10.76
N ILE A 19 5.37 -5.32 -11.59
CA ILE A 19 5.51 -5.34 -13.06
C ILE A 19 6.49 -4.27 -13.52
N THR A 20 6.32 -3.03 -13.07
CA THR A 20 7.12 -1.87 -13.47
C THR A 20 8.59 -2.04 -13.07
N LEU A 21 8.88 -2.59 -11.88
CA LEU A 21 10.24 -2.90 -11.46
C LEU A 21 10.98 -3.81 -12.45
N ILE A 22 10.32 -4.87 -12.93
CA ILE A 22 10.95 -5.81 -13.87
C ILE A 22 11.09 -5.20 -15.26
N VAL A 23 10.10 -4.40 -15.69
CA VAL A 23 10.08 -3.79 -17.02
C VAL A 23 11.05 -2.59 -17.14
N ALA A 24 11.43 -1.96 -16.03
CA ALA A 24 12.37 -0.83 -15.99
C ALA A 24 13.78 -1.17 -16.51
N GLY A 25 14.15 -2.46 -16.53
CA GLY A 25 15.38 -2.95 -17.13
C GLY A 25 16.60 -2.99 -16.21
N ASP A 26 17.63 -3.71 -16.65
CA ASP A 26 18.72 -4.20 -15.79
C ASP A 26 19.56 -3.09 -15.15
N SER A 27 19.76 -1.96 -15.84
CA SER A 27 20.67 -0.89 -15.38
C SER A 27 20.19 -0.18 -14.11
N VAL A 28 18.88 -0.17 -13.84
CA VAL A 28 18.29 0.51 -12.68
C VAL A 28 17.65 -0.48 -11.71
N PHE A 29 17.50 -1.75 -12.11
CA PHE A 29 16.80 -2.78 -11.32
C PHE A 29 17.28 -2.89 -9.87
N ILE A 30 18.58 -2.97 -9.61
CA ILE A 30 19.10 -3.11 -8.23
C ILE A 30 18.72 -1.90 -7.37
N THR A 31 18.84 -0.69 -7.92
CA THR A 31 18.46 0.54 -7.22
C THR A 31 16.96 0.54 -6.91
N LEU A 32 16.13 0.31 -7.93
CA LEU A 32 14.67 0.28 -7.78
C LEU A 32 14.21 -0.83 -6.83
N PHE A 33 14.85 -2.00 -6.88
CA PHE A 33 14.53 -3.12 -6.00
C PHE A 33 14.79 -2.76 -4.54
N ILE A 34 15.93 -2.13 -4.22
CA ILE A 34 16.22 -1.67 -2.86
C ILE A 34 15.19 -0.63 -2.41
N VAL A 35 14.88 0.36 -3.26
CA VAL A 35 13.90 1.40 -2.96
C VAL A 35 12.52 0.80 -2.70
N ILE A 36 12.06 -0.11 -3.55
CA ILE A 36 10.76 -0.78 -3.44
C ILE A 36 10.69 -1.70 -2.23
N LEU A 37 11.79 -2.33 -1.81
CA LEU A 37 11.83 -3.09 -0.56
C LEU A 37 11.47 -2.20 0.65
N PHE A 38 12.07 -1.01 0.75
CA PHE A 38 11.75 -0.07 1.82
C PHE A 38 10.35 0.53 1.66
N HIS A 39 9.92 0.81 0.44
CA HIS A 39 8.56 1.27 0.14
C HIS A 39 7.51 0.26 0.63
N GLN A 40 7.67 -1.00 0.24
CA GLN A 40 6.75 -2.08 0.60
C GLN A 40 6.79 -2.37 2.12
N MET A 41 7.93 -2.16 2.78
CA MET A 41 8.02 -2.25 4.23
C MET A 41 7.12 -1.19 4.91
N PHE A 42 7.15 0.06 4.44
CA PHE A 42 6.33 1.13 5.01
C PHE A 42 4.84 0.96 4.69
N GLU A 43 4.48 0.56 3.47
CA GLU A 43 3.09 0.22 3.13
C GLU A 43 2.58 -0.98 3.95
N GLY A 44 3.42 -1.98 4.16
CA GLY A 44 3.12 -3.16 4.97
C GLY A 44 2.91 -2.82 6.45
N LEU A 45 3.71 -1.90 7.01
CA LEU A 45 3.52 -1.39 8.37
C LEU A 45 2.18 -0.65 8.50
N ALA A 46 1.84 0.20 7.53
CA ALA A 46 0.59 0.95 7.53
C ALA A 46 -0.63 0.03 7.45
N LEU A 47 -0.62 -0.96 6.55
CA LEU A 47 -1.65 -1.99 6.45
C LEU A 47 -1.73 -2.81 7.75
N GLY A 48 -0.59 -3.26 8.27
CA GLY A 48 -0.51 -4.03 9.51
C GLY A 48 -1.11 -3.31 10.72
N ALA A 49 -0.85 -2.01 10.86
CA ALA A 49 -1.45 -1.19 11.92
C ALA A 49 -3.00 -1.13 11.79
N ARG A 50 -3.52 -1.04 10.56
CA ARG A 50 -4.98 -1.04 10.31
C ARG A 50 -5.61 -2.40 10.57
N ILE A 51 -4.93 -3.48 10.22
CA ILE A 51 -5.39 -4.85 10.51
C ILE A 51 -5.41 -5.08 12.02
N ALA A 52 -4.37 -4.67 12.74
CA ALA A 52 -4.30 -4.79 14.20
C ALA A 52 -5.42 -4.01 14.90
N ALA A 53 -5.78 -2.82 14.40
CA ALA A 53 -6.89 -2.03 14.93
C ALA A 53 -8.26 -2.73 14.79
N LEU A 54 -8.43 -3.62 13.79
CA LEU A 54 -9.64 -4.45 13.66
C LEU A 54 -9.75 -5.54 14.73
N ASP A 55 -8.66 -5.84 15.44
CA ASP A 55 -8.61 -6.96 16.39
C ASP A 55 -8.89 -6.55 17.84
N SER A 56 -9.38 -5.33 18.08
CA SER A 56 -9.70 -4.84 19.43
C SER A 56 -10.79 -5.69 20.12
N PRO A 57 -10.77 -5.79 21.46
CA PRO A 57 -11.51 -6.81 22.22
C PRO A 57 -13.01 -6.53 22.42
N ASP A 58 -13.49 -5.33 22.05
CA ASP A 58 -14.81 -4.84 22.47
C ASP A 58 -15.99 -5.42 21.66
N ASP A 59 -15.73 -6.15 20.58
CA ASP A 59 -16.77 -6.79 19.74
C ASP A 59 -16.91 -8.29 20.06
N VAL A 60 -17.63 -8.59 21.14
CA VAL A 60 -18.04 -9.95 21.54
C VAL A 60 -19.17 -10.43 20.61
N GLY A 61 -18.81 -11.05 19.48
CA GLY A 61 -19.75 -11.68 18.54
C GLY A 61 -19.43 -13.16 18.30
N GLU A 62 -20.40 -14.03 18.62
CA GLU A 62 -20.27 -15.49 18.72
C GLU A 62 -19.77 -16.23 17.45
N GLY A 63 -18.90 -17.23 17.68
CA GLY A 63 -18.73 -18.46 16.88
C GLY A 63 -18.18 -18.34 15.46
N ALA A 64 -18.99 -17.88 14.50
CA ALA A 64 -18.66 -17.90 13.07
C ALA A 64 -17.93 -16.64 12.59
N VAL A 65 -18.24 -15.49 13.21
CA VAL A 65 -17.58 -14.19 12.93
C VAL A 65 -16.12 -14.21 13.42
N SER A 66 -15.85 -14.93 14.51
CA SER A 66 -14.51 -15.09 15.08
C SER A 66 -13.54 -15.86 14.16
N ALA A 67 -13.98 -16.97 13.54
CA ALA A 67 -13.16 -17.73 12.60
C ALA A 67 -12.88 -16.96 11.30
N TRP A 68 -13.86 -16.21 10.80
CA TRP A 68 -13.69 -15.31 9.67
C TRP A 68 -12.70 -14.18 9.98
N ARG A 69 -12.76 -13.58 11.18
CA ARG A 69 -11.85 -12.52 11.63
C ARG A 69 -10.42 -13.01 11.81
N LYS A 70 -10.25 -14.21 12.39
CA LYS A 70 -8.94 -14.87 12.54
C LYS A 70 -8.34 -15.24 11.18
N THR A 71 -9.15 -15.76 10.25
CA THR A 71 -8.72 -16.04 8.87
C THR A 71 -8.32 -14.74 8.15
N LYS A 72 -9.10 -13.67 8.31
CA LYS A 72 -8.83 -12.37 7.69
C LYS A 72 -7.50 -11.76 8.20
N ASN A 73 -7.22 -11.85 9.50
CA ASN A 73 -5.98 -11.32 10.08
C ASN A 73 -4.71 -11.98 9.53
N TRP A 74 -4.78 -13.21 9.03
CA TRP A 74 -3.66 -13.88 8.36
C TRP A 74 -3.73 -13.77 6.84
N ALA A 75 -4.93 -13.78 6.25
CA ALA A 75 -5.11 -13.70 4.80
C ALA A 75 -4.67 -12.34 4.24
N MET A 76 -4.97 -11.23 4.92
CA MET A 76 -4.63 -9.90 4.40
C MET A 76 -3.11 -9.66 4.35
N PRO A 77 -2.31 -9.93 5.41
CA PRO A 77 -0.86 -9.79 5.36
C PRO A 77 -0.21 -10.77 4.38
N LEU A 78 -0.72 -12.00 4.28
CA LEU A 78 -0.21 -12.98 3.33
C LEU A 78 -0.45 -12.53 1.88
N THR A 79 -1.64 -12.01 1.58
CA THR A 79 -1.97 -11.47 0.27
C THR A 79 -1.02 -10.31 -0.08
N PHE A 80 -0.80 -9.39 0.86
CA PHE A 80 0.18 -8.31 0.68
C PHE A 80 1.61 -8.82 0.46
N ALA A 81 2.03 -9.89 1.15
CA ALA A 81 3.38 -10.42 1.00
C ALA A 81 3.62 -11.08 -0.37
N VAL A 82 2.60 -11.71 -0.96
CA VAL A 82 2.75 -12.42 -2.25
C VAL A 82 2.45 -11.57 -3.47
N ILE A 83 1.72 -10.45 -3.31
CA ILE A 83 1.21 -9.72 -4.46
C ILE A 83 2.30 -9.04 -5.29
N THR A 84 3.33 -8.46 -4.65
CA THR A 84 4.45 -7.83 -5.36
C THR A 84 5.31 -8.87 -6.11
N PRO A 85 5.68 -10.02 -5.50
CA PRO A 85 6.29 -11.13 -6.23
C PRO A 85 5.46 -11.64 -7.41
N ILE A 86 4.12 -11.70 -7.29
CA ILE A 86 3.23 -12.05 -8.41
C ILE A 86 3.34 -11.00 -9.53
N GLY A 87 3.32 -9.71 -9.18
CA GLY A 87 3.56 -8.63 -10.14
C GLY A 87 4.90 -8.77 -10.87
N MET A 88 5.97 -9.10 -10.13
CA MET A 88 7.28 -9.36 -10.74
C MET A 88 7.26 -10.57 -11.69
N ALA A 89 6.61 -11.67 -11.29
CA ALA A 89 6.47 -12.85 -12.14
C ALA A 89 5.69 -12.55 -13.44
N ILE A 90 4.63 -11.75 -13.37
CA ILE A 90 3.91 -11.24 -14.54
C ILE A 90 4.85 -10.39 -15.40
N GLY A 91 5.59 -9.47 -14.78
CA GLY A 91 6.59 -8.63 -15.45
C GLY A 91 7.60 -9.44 -16.26
N ILE A 92 8.16 -10.51 -15.67
CA ILE A 92 9.09 -11.43 -16.36
C ILE A 92 8.39 -12.10 -17.55
N GLY A 93 7.16 -12.59 -17.36
CA GLY A 93 6.39 -13.27 -18.40
C GLY A 93 6.07 -12.38 -19.61
N VAL A 94 5.94 -11.08 -19.41
CA VAL A 94 5.61 -10.11 -20.47
C VAL A 94 6.82 -9.32 -20.99
N LEU A 95 7.99 -9.44 -20.36
CA LEU A 95 9.18 -8.61 -20.57
C LEU A 95 9.65 -8.57 -22.04
N HIS A 96 9.54 -9.68 -22.77
CA HIS A 96 9.95 -9.76 -24.17
C HIS A 96 9.00 -9.02 -25.15
N LYS A 97 7.75 -8.78 -24.75
CA LYS A 97 6.76 -8.04 -25.56
C LYS A 97 6.60 -6.60 -25.09
N PHE A 98 6.68 -6.38 -23.78
CA PHE A 98 6.57 -5.09 -23.12
C PHE A 98 7.91 -4.74 -22.48
N ASN A 99 8.79 -4.13 -23.27
CA ASN A 99 10.03 -3.58 -22.75
C ASN A 99 9.82 -2.10 -22.34
N GLY A 100 10.57 -1.62 -21.35
CA GLY A 100 10.49 -0.25 -20.83
C GLY A 100 10.90 0.85 -21.81
N ASN A 101 11.42 0.51 -22.99
CA ASN A 101 11.82 1.46 -24.03
C ASN A 101 10.76 1.66 -25.12
N ASN A 102 9.70 0.85 -25.14
CA ASN A 102 8.63 0.96 -26.14
C ASN A 102 7.59 2.01 -25.69
N PRO A 103 7.26 3.02 -26.54
CA PRO A 103 6.24 4.02 -26.23
C PRO A 103 4.89 3.42 -25.80
N SER A 104 4.48 2.28 -26.39
CA SER A 104 3.22 1.64 -26.00
C SER A 104 3.26 1.07 -24.58
N THR A 105 4.39 0.51 -24.14
CA THR A 105 4.60 0.04 -22.77
C THR A 105 4.56 1.20 -21.79
N ILE A 106 5.25 2.30 -22.10
CA ILE A 106 5.31 3.49 -21.23
C ILE A 106 3.91 4.10 -21.07
N ILE A 107 3.13 4.22 -22.16
CA ILE A 107 1.76 4.74 -22.09
C ILE A 107 0.85 3.81 -21.28
N ALA A 108 0.94 2.49 -21.48
CA ALA A 108 0.13 1.53 -20.75
C ALA A 108 0.44 1.55 -19.24
N LEU A 109 1.72 1.45 -18.87
CA LEU A 109 2.16 1.49 -17.47
C LEU A 109 1.84 2.84 -16.83
N GLY A 110 2.17 3.96 -17.49
CA GLY A 110 1.87 5.29 -16.97
C GLY A 110 0.37 5.54 -16.75
N THR A 111 -0.50 4.99 -17.61
CA THR A 111 -1.96 5.09 -17.41
C THR A 111 -2.44 4.27 -16.22
N LEU A 112 -1.93 3.04 -16.07
CA LEU A 112 -2.27 2.17 -14.95
C LEU A 112 -1.74 2.72 -13.62
N ASP A 113 -0.52 3.26 -13.62
CA ASP A 113 0.11 3.88 -12.45
C ASP A 113 -0.62 5.17 -12.05
N ALA A 114 -1.05 6.00 -13.00
CA ALA A 114 -1.86 7.18 -12.71
C ALA A 114 -3.22 6.82 -12.08
N LEU A 115 -3.87 5.77 -12.58
CA LEU A 115 -5.11 5.25 -11.99
C LEU A 115 -4.86 4.71 -10.58
N SER A 116 -3.77 3.97 -10.39
CA SER A 116 -3.35 3.44 -9.10
C SER A 116 -3.09 4.55 -8.08
N ALA A 117 -2.33 5.58 -8.47
CA ALA A 117 -2.06 6.75 -7.66
C ALA A 117 -3.35 7.49 -7.25
N GLY A 118 -4.32 7.62 -8.17
CA GLY A 118 -5.63 8.20 -7.85
C GLY A 118 -6.38 7.42 -6.76
N ILE A 119 -6.40 6.09 -6.85
CA ILE A 119 -7.02 5.22 -5.83
C ILE A 119 -6.31 5.39 -4.48
N LEU A 120 -4.98 5.38 -4.47
CA LEU A 120 -4.20 5.51 -3.24
C LEU A 120 -4.31 6.90 -2.60
N ILE A 121 -4.41 7.97 -3.40
CA ILE A 121 -4.69 9.31 -2.90
C ILE A 121 -6.06 9.34 -2.19
N TRP A 122 -7.09 8.72 -2.79
CA TRP A 122 -8.39 8.60 -2.14
C TRP A 122 -8.33 7.81 -0.83
N VAL A 123 -7.65 6.66 -0.83
CA VAL A 123 -7.46 5.83 0.36
C VAL A 123 -6.72 6.61 1.45
N GLY A 124 -5.61 7.27 1.11
CA GLY A 124 -4.79 8.02 2.06
C GLY A 124 -5.50 9.25 2.63
N LEU A 125 -6.11 10.08 1.78
CA LEU A 125 -6.75 11.32 2.22
C LEU A 125 -8.11 11.07 2.89
N VAL A 126 -8.98 10.30 2.24
CA VAL A 126 -10.38 10.16 2.68
C VAL A 126 -10.53 8.99 3.64
N SER A 127 -9.96 7.83 3.30
CA SER A 127 -10.21 6.60 4.06
C SER A 127 -9.33 6.50 5.32
N MET A 128 -8.17 7.15 5.34
CA MET A 128 -7.24 7.16 6.46
C MET A 128 -7.24 8.52 7.18
N TRP A 129 -6.75 9.58 6.52
CA TRP A 129 -6.52 10.85 7.21
C TRP A 129 -7.80 11.52 7.70
N ALA A 130 -8.78 11.74 6.81
CA ALA A 130 -10.06 12.33 7.22
C ALA A 130 -10.80 11.45 8.24
N HIS A 131 -10.77 10.13 8.05
CA HIS A 131 -11.41 9.20 8.98
C HIS A 131 -10.82 9.29 10.39
N ASP A 132 -9.50 9.32 10.54
CA ASP A 132 -8.85 9.37 11.85
C ASP A 132 -8.98 10.75 12.53
N TRP A 133 -8.88 11.86 11.77
CA TRP A 133 -8.84 13.24 12.33
C TRP A 133 -10.21 13.90 12.47
N LEU A 134 -11.14 13.66 11.54
CA LEU A 134 -12.44 14.35 11.53
C LEU A 134 -13.55 13.50 12.13
N PHE A 135 -13.45 12.18 11.99
CA PHE A 135 -14.52 11.24 12.34
C PHE A 135 -14.10 10.19 13.38
N GLY A 136 -12.82 10.13 13.72
CA GLY A 136 -12.22 9.07 14.52
C GLY A 136 -11.59 9.57 15.81
N GLU A 137 -10.64 8.79 16.32
CA GLU A 137 -10.08 8.98 17.67
C GLU A 137 -9.40 10.33 17.88
N LEU A 138 -8.90 10.98 16.82
CA LEU A 138 -8.16 12.24 16.93
C LEU A 138 -9.05 13.48 16.90
N LYS A 139 -10.36 13.32 16.61
CA LYS A 139 -11.32 14.43 16.60
C LYS A 139 -11.42 15.10 17.98
N ASP A 140 -11.53 14.28 19.03
CA ASP A 140 -11.70 14.73 20.42
C ASP A 140 -10.44 14.47 21.28
N ALA A 141 -9.31 14.16 20.63
CA ALA A 141 -8.05 13.86 21.30
C ALA A 141 -7.38 15.11 21.90
N PRO A 142 -6.59 14.96 22.99
CA PRO A 142 -5.81 16.06 23.53
C PRO A 142 -4.77 16.54 22.52
N LEU A 143 -4.49 17.85 22.52
CA LEU A 143 -3.61 18.52 21.56
C LEU A 143 -2.26 17.81 21.37
N VAL A 144 -1.67 17.31 22.45
CA VAL A 144 -0.39 16.58 22.41
C VAL A 144 -0.48 15.33 21.52
N ARG A 145 -1.54 14.53 21.64
CA ARG A 145 -1.74 13.33 20.81
C ARG A 145 -1.94 13.69 19.35
N THR A 146 -2.73 14.73 19.07
CA THR A 146 -2.96 15.22 17.70
C THR A 146 -1.67 15.77 17.06
N LEU A 147 -0.83 16.49 17.82
CA LEU A 147 0.46 16.97 17.34
C LEU A 147 1.44 15.82 17.04
N VAL A 148 1.56 14.84 17.94
CA VAL A 148 2.41 13.66 17.72
C VAL A 148 1.96 12.88 16.48
N ALA A 149 0.65 12.71 16.30
CA ALA A 149 0.10 12.07 15.12
C ALA A 149 0.37 12.87 13.84
N GLY A 150 0.23 14.20 13.88
CA GLY A 150 0.55 15.09 12.76
C GLY A 150 2.03 15.07 12.36
N VAL A 151 2.94 15.13 13.34
CA VAL A 151 4.39 15.02 13.09
C VAL A 151 4.73 13.66 12.50
N SER A 152 4.16 12.57 13.04
CA SER A 152 4.38 11.22 12.53
C SER A 152 3.89 11.05 11.09
N LEU A 153 2.74 11.63 10.76
CA LEU A 153 2.20 11.65 9.38
C LEU A 153 3.16 12.38 8.42
N VAL A 154 3.63 13.57 8.79
CA VAL A 154 4.58 14.34 7.97
C VAL A 154 5.90 13.60 7.81
N CYS A 155 6.43 12.99 8.87
CA CYS A 155 7.63 12.15 8.79
C CYS A 155 7.44 10.99 7.80
N GLY A 156 6.29 10.31 7.85
CA GLY A 156 5.95 9.24 6.89
C GLY A 156 5.91 9.74 5.44
N LEU A 157 5.25 10.88 5.20
CA LEU A 157 5.19 11.52 3.88
C LEU A 157 6.58 11.89 3.35
N VAL A 158 7.44 12.44 4.21
CA VAL A 158 8.82 12.79 3.85
C VAL A 158 9.64 11.53 3.53
N LEU A 159 9.55 10.49 4.36
CA LEU A 159 10.28 9.23 4.12
C LEU A 159 9.88 8.57 2.80
N MET A 160 8.57 8.49 2.52
CA MET A 160 8.07 7.93 1.26
C MET A 160 8.43 8.83 0.05
N GLY A 161 8.36 10.15 0.21
CA GLY A 161 8.78 11.08 -0.84
C GLY A 161 10.28 11.03 -1.13
N VAL A 162 11.09 10.81 -0.09
CA VAL A 162 12.53 10.57 -0.19
C VAL A 162 12.75 9.30 -1.01
N LEU A 163 12.16 8.16 -0.66
CA LEU A 163 12.25 6.93 -1.46
C LEU A 163 11.83 7.15 -2.92
N GLY A 164 10.73 7.87 -3.15
CA GLY A 164 10.22 8.20 -4.48
C GLY A 164 11.16 9.05 -5.34
N LYS A 165 12.20 9.68 -4.78
CA LYS A 165 13.23 10.40 -5.55
C LYS A 165 14.17 9.45 -6.31
N TRP A 166 14.38 8.24 -5.78
CA TRP A 166 15.26 7.23 -6.38
C TRP A 166 14.49 6.09 -7.05
N ALA A 167 13.16 6.06 -6.89
CA ALA A 167 12.26 5.25 -7.71
C ALA A 167 12.07 5.91 -9.08
#